data_AF-A0A6B1DXH1-F1
#
_entry.id   AF-A0A6B1DXH1-F1
#
_cell.length_a   1.000
_cell.length_b   1.000
_cell.length_c   1.000
_cell.angle_alpha   90.00
_cell.angle_beta   90.00
_cell.angle_gamma   90.00
#
_symmetry.space_group_name_H-M   'P 1'
#
loop_
_entity.id
_entity.type
_entity.pdbx_description
1 polymer ?
#
loop_
_entity_poly.entity_id
_entity_poly.type
_entity_poly.pdbx_seq_one_letter_code
_entity_poly.pdbx_strand_id
1 'polypeptide(L)'
;MQSNWVLKEDEAIELLALLITSARIQMDEPAHYGPLRLLTAAERLSSLIEARSSQKAREFLEGNIERIPAMHMRMSDVDAYTEGLDALCRAVAACLLRHSSLEGEA
;
A
#
# COMPACT_ATOMS: atom_id res chain seq x y z
N MET A 1 -2.28 18.14 -22.57
CA MET A 1 -2.40 16.69 -22.36
C MET A 1 -2.95 16.52 -20.96
N GLN A 2 -4.19 16.04 -20.79
CA GLN A 2 -4.68 15.80 -19.43
C GLN A 2 -3.94 14.60 -18.88
N SER A 3 -3.10 14.83 -17.87
CA SER A 3 -2.34 13.79 -17.19
C SER A 3 -3.33 12.89 -16.46
N ASN A 4 -3.48 11.65 -16.91
CA ASN A 4 -4.32 10.61 -16.29
C ASN A 4 -3.70 10.06 -14.98
N TRP A 5 -2.96 10.90 -14.26
CA TRP A 5 -2.15 10.52 -13.12
C TRP A 5 -2.96 10.72 -11.84
N VAL A 6 -3.02 9.68 -11.02
CA VAL A 6 -3.75 9.70 -9.75
C VAL A 6 -2.98 10.52 -8.69
N LEU A 7 -1.64 10.53 -8.77
CA LEU A 7 -0.75 11.33 -7.93
C LEU A 7 -0.38 12.66 -8.61
N LYS A 8 -0.28 13.73 -7.81
CA LYS A 8 0.41 14.97 -8.18
C LYS A 8 1.93 14.78 -8.09
N GLU A 9 2.68 15.65 -8.77
CA GLU A 9 4.15 15.65 -8.74
C GLU A 9 4.70 15.71 -7.31
N ASP A 10 4.25 16.66 -6.50
CA ASP A 10 4.71 16.81 -5.10
C ASP A 10 4.39 15.58 -4.25
N GLU A 11 3.23 14.94 -4.46
CA GLU A 11 2.82 13.72 -3.75
C GLU A 11 3.69 12.52 -4.15
N ALA A 12 4.07 12.43 -5.43
CA ALA A 12 4.97 11.41 -5.94
C ALA A 12 6.40 11.61 -5.41
N ILE A 13 6.88 12.86 -5.37
CA ILE A 13 8.19 13.20 -4.79
C ILE A 13 8.22 12.90 -3.29
N GLU A 14 7.14 13.19 -2.56
CA GLU A 14 7.03 12.87 -1.14
C GLU A 14 7.09 11.36 -0.89
N LEU A 15 6.34 10.58 -1.67
CA LEU A 15 6.37 9.12 -1.55
C LEU A 15 7.75 8.55 -1.91
N LEU A 16 8.41 9.09 -2.93
CA LEU A 16 9.78 8.72 -3.29
C LEU A 16 10.76 9.01 -2.13
N ALA A 17 10.66 10.19 -1.52
CA ALA A 17 11.48 10.55 -0.36
C ALA A 17 11.23 9.59 0.82
N LEU A 18 9.98 9.24 1.11
CA LEU A 18 9.62 8.28 2.15
C LEU A 18 10.26 6.90 1.90
N LEU A 19 10.18 6.40 0.66
CA LEU A 19 10.74 5.09 0.29
C LEU A 19 12.27 5.07 0.41
N ILE A 20 12.95 6.08 -0.13
CA ILE A 20 14.43 6.16 -0.10
C ILE A 20 14.94 6.30 1.34
N THR A 21 14.34 7.20 2.13
CA THR A 21 14.75 7.40 3.52
C THR A 21 14.47 6.17 4.38
N SER A 22 13.34 5.49 4.17
CA SER A 22 13.02 4.23 4.84
C SER A 22 14.02 3.13 4.52
N ALA A 23 14.40 2.98 3.24
CA ALA A 23 15.41 2.02 2.82
C ALA A 23 16.77 2.26 3.48
N ARG A 24 17.19 3.53 3.61
CA ARG A 24 18.43 3.85 4.34
C ARG A 24 18.32 3.48 5.81
N ILE A 25 17.24 3.85 6.48
CA ILE A 25 17.07 3.59 7.92
C ILE A 25 17.04 2.07 8.21
N GLN A 26 16.44 1.27 7.32
CA GLN A 26 16.39 -0.20 7.44
C GLN A 26 17.76 -0.89 7.44
N MET A 27 18.83 -0.24 6.97
CA MET A 27 20.17 -0.81 7.08
C MET A 27 20.68 -0.88 8.53
N ASP A 28 20.19 0.03 9.39
CA ASP A 28 20.62 0.16 10.78
C ASP A 28 19.56 -0.36 11.79
N GLU A 29 18.30 -0.55 11.34
CA GLU A 29 17.20 -1.07 12.15
C GLU A 29 17.11 -2.60 12.13
N PRO A 30 16.44 -3.23 13.13
CA PRO A 30 16.15 -4.66 13.10
C PRO A 30 15.32 -5.06 11.86
N ALA A 31 15.62 -6.22 11.28
CA ALA A 31 15.02 -6.67 10.02
C ALA A 31 13.48 -6.69 10.01
N HIS A 32 12.83 -6.92 11.16
CA HIS A 32 11.37 -6.95 11.28
C HIS A 32 10.70 -5.56 11.11
N TYR A 33 11.44 -4.47 11.24
CA TYR A 33 10.91 -3.13 10.94
C TYR A 33 10.75 -2.89 9.43
N GLY A 34 11.47 -3.63 8.59
CA GLY A 34 11.40 -3.45 7.15
C GLY A 34 10.01 -3.63 6.56
N PRO A 35 9.31 -4.74 6.85
CA PRO A 35 7.92 -4.91 6.51
C PRO A 35 7.00 -3.77 6.98
N LEU A 36 7.21 -3.21 8.18
CA LEU A 36 6.39 -2.10 8.68
C LEU A 36 6.56 -0.83 7.86
N ARG A 37 7.79 -0.51 7.43
CA ARG A 37 8.02 0.70 6.63
C ARG A 37 7.36 0.60 5.26
N LEU A 38 7.35 -0.60 4.67
CA LEU A 38 6.61 -0.88 3.44
C LEU A 38 5.10 -0.72 3.63
N LEU A 39 4.57 -1.22 4.75
CA LEU A 39 3.17 -1.06 5.12
C LEU A 39 2.80 0.41 5.36
N THR A 40 3.65 1.18 6.04
CA THR A 40 3.49 2.63 6.23
C THR A 40 3.49 3.37 4.88
N ALA A 41 4.37 3.00 3.96
CA ALA A 41 4.40 3.58 2.62
C ALA A 41 3.12 3.24 1.83
N ALA A 42 2.58 2.02 1.98
CA ALA A 42 1.32 1.63 1.37
C ALA A 42 0.11 2.42 1.91
N GLU A 43 0.04 2.63 3.22
CA GLU A 43 -0.97 3.50 3.86
C GLU A 43 -0.88 4.94 3.32
N ARG A 44 0.34 5.47 3.26
CA ARG A 44 0.56 6.84 2.76
C ARG A 44 0.16 6.96 1.30
N LEU A 45 0.54 6.01 0.45
CA LEU A 45 0.10 5.98 -0.95
C LEU A 45 -1.42 5.93 -1.05
N SER A 46 -2.09 5.07 -0.27
CA SER A 46 -3.55 4.93 -0.26
C SER A 46 -4.25 6.26 0.01
N SER A 47 -3.86 6.97 1.07
CA SER A 47 -4.46 8.27 1.39
C SER A 47 -4.23 9.36 0.34
N LEU A 48 -3.11 9.31 -0.39
CA LEU A 48 -2.82 10.25 -1.47
C LEU A 48 -3.67 9.99 -2.72
N ILE A 49 -3.99 8.72 -3.00
CA ILE A 49 -4.68 8.33 -4.25
C ILE A 49 -6.20 8.21 -4.10
N GLU A 50 -6.72 8.00 -2.90
CA GLU A 50 -8.13 7.64 -2.65
C GLU A 50 -9.11 8.58 -3.38
N ALA A 51 -9.03 9.88 -3.12
CA ALA A 51 -9.96 10.87 -3.67
C ALA A 51 -9.93 10.99 -5.21
N ARG A 52 -8.85 10.53 -5.86
CA ARG A 52 -8.66 10.57 -7.32
C ARG A 52 -8.73 9.20 -7.97
N SER A 53 -8.99 8.17 -7.17
CA SER A 53 -9.11 6.80 -7.61
C SER A 53 -10.53 6.50 -8.10
N SER A 54 -10.64 5.52 -9.00
CA SER A 54 -11.93 4.97 -9.41
C SER A 54 -12.71 4.46 -8.19
N GLN A 55 -14.04 4.38 -8.30
CA GLN A 55 -14.89 3.87 -7.21
C GLN A 55 -14.44 2.46 -6.75
N LYS A 56 -14.11 1.58 -7.69
CA LYS A 56 -13.62 0.22 -7.40
C LYS A 56 -12.28 0.22 -6.65
N ALA A 57 -11.38 1.12 -7.03
CA ALA A 57 -10.10 1.27 -6.34
C ALA A 57 -10.31 1.82 -4.91
N ARG A 58 -11.19 2.82 -4.72
CA ARG A 58 -11.55 3.32 -3.38
C ARG A 58 -12.10 2.23 -2.46
N GLU A 59 -13.05 1.41 -2.93
CA GLU A 59 -13.59 0.28 -2.15
C GLU A 59 -12.50 -0.72 -1.72
N PHE A 60 -11.51 -0.95 -2.58
CA PHE A 60 -10.35 -1.78 -2.22
C PHE A 60 -9.48 -1.12 -1.13
N LEU A 61 -9.19 0.17 -1.26
CA LEU A 61 -8.36 0.93 -0.32
C LEU A 61 -9.01 1.00 1.07
N GLU A 62 -10.27 1.41 1.16
CA GLU A 62 -11.05 1.50 2.40
C GLU A 62 -11.14 0.12 3.10
N GLY A 63 -11.47 -0.95 2.36
CA GLY A 63 -11.71 -2.26 2.97
C GLY A 63 -10.45 -3.03 3.41
N ASN A 64 -9.28 -2.72 2.84
CA ASN A 64 -8.06 -3.52 3.05
C ASN A 64 -6.89 -2.70 3.61
N ILE A 65 -6.63 -1.50 3.09
CA ILE A 65 -5.46 -0.72 3.46
C ILE A 65 -5.67 0.02 4.80
N GLU A 66 -6.90 0.44 5.14
CA GLU A 66 -7.19 1.01 6.46
C GLU A 66 -6.96 0.04 7.63
N ARG A 67 -6.78 -1.25 7.36
CA ARG A 67 -6.54 -2.28 8.38
C ARG A 67 -5.07 -2.44 8.74
N ILE A 68 -4.17 -1.83 7.97
CA ILE A 68 -2.72 -1.92 8.17
C ILE A 68 -2.24 -1.35 9.53
N PRO A 69 -2.80 -0.25 10.09
CA PRO A 69 -2.41 0.26 11.40
C PRO A 69 -2.64 -0.77 12.53
N ALA A 70 -3.66 -1.61 12.41
CA ALA A 70 -3.95 -2.66 13.38
C ALA A 70 -2.92 -3.82 13.33
N MET A 71 -2.20 -4.00 12.23
CA MET A 71 -1.14 -5.01 12.12
C MET A 71 0.17 -4.56 12.77
N HIS A 72 0.45 -3.26 12.79
CA HIS A 72 1.59 -2.70 13.52
C HIS A 72 1.53 -3.04 15.02
N MET A 73 0.31 -3.15 15.58
CA MET A 73 0.09 -3.51 16.99
C MET A 73 0.25 -5.01 17.29
N ARG A 74 0.36 -5.86 16.26
CA ARG A 74 0.41 -7.34 16.40
C ARG A 74 1.79 -7.94 16.23
N MET A 75 2.85 -7.15 16.10
CA MET A 75 4.20 -7.68 15.86
C MET A 75 4.73 -8.63 16.93
N SER A 76 4.18 -8.58 18.15
CA SER A 76 4.50 -9.54 19.22
C SER A 76 3.95 -10.95 18.95
N ASP A 77 3.02 -11.08 18.01
CA ASP A 77 2.42 -12.32 17.53
C ASP A 77 2.76 -12.51 16.05
N VAL A 78 3.86 -13.23 15.80
CA VAL A 78 4.44 -13.42 14.46
C VAL A 78 3.47 -14.15 13.54
N ASP A 79 2.69 -15.11 14.05
CA ASP A 79 1.74 -15.89 13.26
C ASP A 79 0.57 -15.00 12.82
N ALA A 80 -0.03 -14.24 13.75
CA ALA A 80 -1.11 -13.33 13.43
C ALA A 80 -0.66 -12.19 12.49
N TYR A 81 0.58 -11.71 12.64
CA TYR A 81 1.16 -10.72 11.74
C TYR A 81 1.35 -11.27 10.32
N THR A 82 1.89 -12.49 10.21
CA THR A 82 2.10 -13.17 8.92
C THR A 82 0.78 -13.46 8.22
N GLU A 83 -0.23 -13.96 8.95
CA GLU A 83 -1.56 -14.20 8.39
C GLU A 83 -2.21 -12.92 7.85
N GLY A 84 -2.02 -11.79 8.57
CA GLY A 84 -2.46 -10.47 8.13
C GLY A 84 -1.80 -10.01 6.82
N LEU A 85 -0.49 -10.17 6.70
CA LEU A 85 0.25 -9.88 5.47
C LEU A 85 -0.22 -10.77 4.30
N ASP A 86 -0.41 -12.07 4.53
CA ASP A 86 -0.90 -12.99 3.53
C ASP A 86 -2.31 -12.61 3.03
N ALA A 87 -3.17 -12.17 3.94
CA ALA A 87 -4.51 -11.68 3.59
C ALA A 87 -4.44 -10.44 2.69
N LEU A 88 -3.52 -9.51 2.97
CA LEU A 88 -3.30 -8.34 2.10
C LEU A 88 -2.75 -8.74 0.73
N CYS A 89 -1.79 -9.66 0.66
CA CYS A 89 -1.27 -10.16 -0.61
C CYS A 89 -2.40 -10.74 -1.47
N ARG A 90 -3.30 -11.53 -0.87
CA ARG A 90 -4.50 -12.06 -1.55
C ARG A 90 -5.44 -10.94 -2.00
N ALA A 91 -5.67 -9.93 -1.17
CA ALA A 91 -6.54 -8.81 -1.51
C ALA A 91 -5.97 -7.98 -2.69
N VAL A 92 -4.67 -7.70 -2.69
CA VAL A 92 -3.96 -7.01 -3.77
C VAL A 92 -4.06 -7.82 -5.07
N ALA A 93 -3.77 -9.13 -5.03
CA ALA A 93 -3.89 -9.99 -6.20
C ALA A 93 -5.31 -10.00 -6.77
N ALA A 94 -6.33 -10.09 -5.91
CA ALA A 94 -7.73 -10.02 -6.33
C ALA A 94 -8.09 -8.65 -6.94
N CYS A 95 -7.54 -7.56 -6.41
CA CYS A 95 -7.71 -6.22 -6.97
C CYS A 95 -7.10 -6.12 -8.37
N LEU A 96 -5.86 -6.60 -8.54
CA LEU A 96 -5.15 -6.61 -9.82
C LEU A 96 -5.90 -7.43 -10.88
N LEU A 97 -6.36 -8.64 -10.54
CA LEU A 97 -7.13 -9.48 -11.46
C LEU A 97 -8.41 -8.77 -11.94
N ARG A 98 -9.14 -8.12 -11.02
CA ARG A 98 -10.34 -7.33 -11.39
C ARG A 98 -10.01 -6.13 -12.26
N HIS A 99 -8.84 -5.51 -12.09
CA HIS A 99 -8.38 -4.41 -12.92
C HIS A 99 -7.96 -4.88 -14.32
N SER A 100 -7.17 -5.95 -14.42
CA SER A 100 -6.66 -6.47 -15.70
C SER A 100 -7.74 -7.12 -16.56
N SER A 101 -8.73 -7.79 -15.95
CA SER A 101 -9.85 -8.40 -16.70
C SER A 101 -10.76 -7.38 -17.38
N LEU A 102 -10.68 -6.09 -17.03
CA LEU A 102 -11.46 -5.02 -17.67
C LEU A 102 -10.69 -4.34 -18.82
N GLU A 103 -9.38 -4.49 -18.90
CA GLU A 103 -8.56 -3.98 -20.02
C GLU A 103 -8.50 -4.97 -21.20
N GLY A 104 -8.91 -6.23 -20.99
CA GLY A 104 -8.92 -7.29 -22.02
C GLY A 104 -10.20 -7.42 -22.84
N GLU A 105 -11.24 -6.61 -22.57
CA GLU A 105 -12.52 -6.61 -23.30
C GLU A 105 -12.74 -5.35 -24.16
N ALA A 106 -11.68 -4.54 -24.38
CA ALA A 106 -11.72 -3.31 -25.19
C ALA A 106 -11.13 -3.49 -26.60
#